data_AF-A0A3A0FJX5-F1
#
_entry.id   AF-A0A3A0FJX5-F1
#
_cell.length_a   1.000
_cell.length_b   1.000
_cell.length_c   1.000
_cell.angle_alpha   90.00
_cell.angle_beta   90.00
_cell.angle_gamma   90.00
#
_symmetry.space_group_name_H-M   'P 1'
#
loop_
_entity.id
_entity.type
_entity.pdbx_description
1 polymer ?
#
loop_
_entity_poly.entity_id
_entity_poly.type
_entity_poly.pdbx_seq_one_letter_code
_entity_poly.pdbx_strand_id
1 'polypeptide(L)'
;MLSFFNLFSPMVYEKVNQPVEVLAAFRNDRTEPMTFKWGKKYYQIRKVNLVHSEHNGREKVYYFSVSDDANAYRLSFRTESLKWMLEEICEAT
;
A
#
# COMPACT_ATOMS: atom_id res chain seq x y z
N MET A 1 -4.87 38.42 18.12
CA MET A 1 -5.52 37.11 18.28
C MET A 1 -4.85 36.15 17.32
N LEU A 2 -3.77 35.50 17.76
CA LEU A 2 -2.96 34.62 16.92
C LEU A 2 -3.62 33.25 16.91
N SER A 3 -4.19 32.84 15.79
CA SER A 3 -4.65 31.46 15.59
C SER A 3 -3.45 30.62 15.12
N PHE A 4 -2.70 30.08 16.09
CA PHE A 4 -1.81 28.94 15.87
C PHE A 4 -2.60 27.68 16.20
N PHE A 5 -3.45 27.21 15.30
CA PHE A 5 -4.13 25.92 15.46
C PHE A 5 -3.80 25.01 14.27
N ASN A 6 -2.97 24.01 14.57
CA ASN A 6 -2.66 22.77 13.84
C ASN A 6 -2.08 22.86 12.41
N LEU A 7 -0.76 22.68 12.32
CA LEU A 7 -0.05 22.28 11.10
C LEU A 7 0.15 20.75 10.97
N PHE A 8 -0.45 19.95 11.86
CA PHE A 8 -0.44 18.50 11.76
C PHE A 8 -1.88 18.00 11.70
N SER A 9 -2.40 17.81 10.48
CA SER A 9 -3.56 16.93 10.26
C SER A 9 -3.16 15.53 10.74
N PRO A 10 -3.94 14.87 11.62
CA PRO A 10 -3.64 13.51 12.02
C PRO A 10 -3.78 12.60 10.80
N MET A 11 -2.68 11.94 10.41
CA MET A 11 -2.74 10.84 9.45
C MET A 11 -3.48 9.66 10.09
N VAL A 12 -4.68 9.38 9.59
CA VAL A 12 -5.52 8.28 10.07
C VAL A 12 -5.31 7.08 9.15
N TYR A 13 -4.83 5.99 9.74
CA TYR A 13 -4.74 4.69 9.06
C TYR A 13 -6.02 3.89 9.29
N GLU A 14 -6.71 3.54 8.21
CA GLU A 14 -7.87 2.66 8.21
C GLU A 14 -7.49 1.27 7.69
N LYS A 15 -7.94 0.23 8.39
CA LYS A 15 -7.78 -1.17 7.96
C LYS A 15 -8.83 -1.53 6.93
N VAL A 16 -8.41 -2.14 5.82
CA VAL A 16 -9.27 -2.50 4.69
C VAL A 16 -9.34 -4.01 4.50
N ASN A 17 -8.19 -4.68 4.36
CA ASN A 17 -8.06 -6.14 4.16
C ASN A 17 -8.89 -6.70 2.99
N GLN A 18 -8.84 -6.05 1.82
CA GLN A 18 -9.60 -6.47 0.63
C GLN A 18 -8.68 -6.86 -0.53
N PRO A 19 -9.09 -7.82 -1.39
CA PRO A 19 -8.32 -8.18 -2.57
C PRO A 19 -8.27 -7.03 -3.57
N VAL A 20 -7.13 -6.89 -4.26
CA VAL A 20 -6.92 -5.90 -5.32
C VAL A 20 -6.23 -6.53 -6.52
N GLU A 21 -6.45 -5.97 -7.71
CA GLU A 21 -5.66 -6.32 -8.90
C GLU A 21 -4.44 -5.40 -8.94
N VAL A 22 -3.24 -5.94 -9.25
CA VAL A 22 -2.00 -5.16 -9.25
C VAL A 22 -1.24 -5.38 -10.54
N LEU A 23 -0.87 -4.28 -11.21
CA LEU A 23 0.17 -4.28 -12.22
C LEU A 23 1.51 -4.12 -11.50
N ALA A 24 2.34 -5.14 -11.56
CA ALA A 24 3.67 -5.15 -10.96
C ALA A 24 4.75 -5.39 -12.00
N ALA A 25 5.87 -4.69 -11.86
CA ALA A 25 7.09 -5.00 -12.57
C ALA A 25 7.92 -5.98 -11.74
N PHE A 26 8.48 -7.00 -12.40
CA PHE A 26 9.53 -7.82 -11.81
C PHE A 26 10.86 -7.28 -12.33
N ARG A 27 11.66 -6.72 -11.43
CA ARG A 27 12.95 -6.12 -11.76
C ARG A 27 14.02 -6.72 -10.89
N ASN A 28 15.03 -7.32 -11.52
CA ASN A 28 16.06 -8.08 -10.83
C ASN A 28 15.44 -9.16 -9.93
N ASP A 29 15.64 -9.05 -8.63
CA ASP A 29 15.21 -9.97 -7.58
C ASP A 29 13.99 -9.46 -6.78
N ARG A 30 13.31 -8.40 -7.25
CA ARG A 30 12.19 -7.78 -6.54
C ARG A 30 10.95 -7.57 -7.42
N THR A 31 9.81 -7.73 -6.78
CA THR A 31 8.50 -7.30 -7.29
C THR A 31 8.28 -5.84 -6.91
N GLU A 32 7.89 -5.02 -7.87
CA GLU A 32 7.65 -3.59 -7.70
C GLU A 32 6.22 -3.25 -8.16
N PRO A 33 5.28 -2.96 -7.24
CA PRO A 33 3.91 -2.64 -7.60
C PRO A 33 3.84 -1.23 -8.23
N MET A 34 3.22 -1.13 -9.41
CA MET A 34 3.17 0.12 -10.21
C MET A 34 1.79 0.78 -10.14
N THR A 35 0.74 -0.02 -10.23
CA THR A 35 -0.65 0.44 -10.18
C THR A 35 -1.46 -0.66 -9.51
N PHE A 36 -2.41 -0.29 -8.65
CA PHE A 36 -3.41 -1.22 -8.16
C PHE A 36 -4.81 -0.73 -8.47
N LYS A 37 -5.74 -1.67 -8.61
CA LYS A 37 -7.15 -1.41 -8.80
C LYS A 37 -7.91 -1.94 -7.60
N TRP A 38 -8.65 -1.05 -6.97
CA TRP A 38 -9.54 -1.38 -5.86
C TRP A 38 -10.97 -0.94 -6.24
N GLY A 39 -11.88 -1.92 -6.26
CA GLY A 39 -13.21 -1.74 -6.83
C GLY A 39 -13.15 -1.36 -8.32
N LYS A 40 -13.63 -0.15 -8.65
CA LYS A 40 -13.65 0.39 -10.02
C LYS A 40 -12.58 1.45 -10.28
N LYS A 41 -11.75 1.78 -9.28
CA LYS A 41 -10.77 2.86 -9.37
C LYS A 41 -9.35 2.29 -9.48
N TYR A 42 -8.55 2.92 -10.31
CA TYR A 42 -7.11 2.67 -10.43
C TYR A 42 -6.35 3.71 -9.63
N TYR A 43 -5.32 3.25 -8.92
CA TYR A 43 -4.45 4.04 -8.07
C TYR A 43 -3.03 3.86 -8.59
N GLN A 44 -2.47 4.94 -9.16
CA GLN A 44 -1.09 4.93 -9.64
C GLN A 44 -0.15 5.08 -8.45
N ILE A 45 0.77 4.14 -8.27
CA ILE A 45 1.78 4.22 -7.24
C ILE A 45 2.89 5.16 -7.74
N ARG A 46 3.13 6.22 -6.99
CA ARG A 46 4.21 7.19 -7.26
C ARG A 46 5.50 6.79 -6.58
N LYS A 47 5.40 6.22 -5.38
CA LYS A 47 6.56 5.83 -4.58
C LYS A 47 6.30 4.55 -3.81
N VAL A 48 7.29 3.67 -3.82
CA VAL A 48 7.39 2.56 -2.87
C VAL A 48 8.29 3.03 -1.71
N ASN A 49 7.69 3.23 -0.54
CA ASN A 49 8.34 3.84 0.62
C ASN A 49 9.08 2.82 1.49
N LEU A 50 8.44 1.67 1.74
CA LEU A 50 9.01 0.58 2.54
C LEU A 50 8.60 -0.76 1.94
N VAL A 51 9.53 -1.70 1.92
CA VAL A 51 9.27 -3.09 1.57
C VAL A 51 9.82 -3.97 2.69
N HIS A 52 9.00 -4.88 3.19
CA HIS A 52 9.43 -5.95 4.09
C HIS A 52 8.71 -7.24 3.72
N SER A 53 9.17 -8.36 4.26
CA SER A 53 8.50 -9.64 4.09
C SER A 53 8.51 -10.43 5.38
N GLU A 54 7.46 -11.19 5.59
CA GLU A 54 7.28 -12.07 6.74
C GLU A 54 6.98 -13.49 6.26
N HIS A 55 7.22 -14.48 7.12
CA HIS A 55 6.75 -15.84 6.90
C HIS A 55 5.50 -16.07 7.74
N ASN A 56 4.36 -16.30 7.08
CA ASN A 56 3.13 -16.74 7.73
C ASN A 56 2.99 -18.26 7.55
N GLY A 57 3.51 -19.00 8.54
CA GLY A 57 3.71 -20.44 8.40
C GLY A 57 4.73 -20.73 7.29
N ARG A 58 4.26 -21.37 6.21
CA ARG A 58 5.10 -21.66 5.02
C ARG A 58 5.00 -20.59 3.93
N GLU A 59 3.96 -19.75 3.97
CA GLU A 59 3.75 -18.71 2.95
C GLU A 59 4.67 -17.52 3.25
N LYS A 60 5.43 -17.09 2.24
CA LYS A 60 6.12 -15.80 2.29
C LYS A 60 5.15 -14.71 1.86
N VAL A 61 5.00 -13.67 2.69
CA VAL A 61 4.15 -12.52 2.40
C VAL A 61 5.03 -11.29 2.28
N TYR A 62 4.97 -10.62 1.14
CA TYR A 62 5.63 -9.32 0.94
C TYR A 62 4.65 -8.21 1.29
N TYR A 63 5.11 -7.22 2.03
CA TYR A 63 4.36 -6.01 2.36
C TYR A 63 5.04 -4.79 1.73
N PHE A 64 4.23 -3.95 1.11
CA PHE A 64 4.66 -2.74 0.42
C PHE A 64 3.91 -1.54 1.01
N SER A 65 4.62 -0.64 1.66
CA SER A 65 4.10 0.70 1.96
C SER A 65 4.35 1.57 0.74
N VAL A 66 3.28 2.02 0.10
CA VAL A 66 3.32 2.79 -1.14
C VAL A 66 2.53 4.09 -0.98
N SER A 67 2.79 5.06 -1.84
CA SER A 67 2.00 6.30 -1.86
C SER A 67 1.78 6.79 -3.28
N ASP A 68 0.67 7.49 -3.47
CA ASP A 68 0.47 8.38 -4.61
C ASP A 68 0.85 9.82 -4.21
N ASP A 69 0.33 10.82 -4.93
CA ASP A 69 0.61 12.23 -4.67
C ASP A 69 -0.13 12.79 -3.42
N ALA A 70 -1.12 12.06 -2.87
CA ALA A 70 -2.00 12.52 -1.79
C ALA A 70 -2.18 11.52 -0.63
N ASN A 71 -2.06 10.22 -0.88
CA ASN A 71 -2.44 9.15 0.02
C ASN A 71 -1.33 8.11 0.15
N ALA A 72 -1.34 7.38 1.27
CA ALA A 72 -0.50 6.22 1.49
C ALA A 72 -1.34 4.95 1.61
N TYR A 73 -0.75 3.83 1.20
CA TYR A 73 -1.39 2.52 1.16
C TYR A 73 -0.42 1.46 1.65
N ARG A 74 -0.95 0.41 2.29
CA ARG A 74 -0.21 -0.82 2.57
C ARG A 74 -0.78 -1.94 1.72
N LEU A 75 0.04 -2.48 0.82
CA LEU A 75 -0.30 -3.65 0.00
C LEU A 75 0.41 -4.88 0.54
N SER A 76 -0.20 -6.06 0.39
CA SER A 76 0.49 -7.33 0.57
C SER A 76 0.43 -8.20 -0.69
N PHE A 77 1.48 -8.98 -0.93
CA PHE A 77 1.54 -10.01 -1.96
C PHE A 77 1.89 -11.36 -1.33
N ARG A 78 1.00 -12.32 -1.52
CA ARG A 78 1.07 -13.68 -0.97
C ARG A 78 1.64 -14.63 -2.02
N THR A 79 2.80 -15.22 -1.74
CA THR A 79 3.53 -15.99 -2.78
C THR A 79 2.90 -17.32 -3.14
N GLU A 80 2.19 -17.97 -2.21
CA GLU A 80 1.56 -19.27 -2.47
C GLU A 80 0.26 -19.12 -3.25
N SER A 81 -0.57 -18.15 -2.86
CA SER A 81 -1.88 -17.92 -3.48
C SER A 81 -1.85 -16.95 -4.67
N LEU A 82 -0.72 -16.28 -4.90
CA LEU A 82 -0.53 -15.22 -5.89
C LEU A 82 -1.55 -14.07 -5.75
N LYS A 83 -2.01 -13.82 -4.52
CA LYS A 83 -3.02 -12.79 -4.22
C LYS A 83 -2.37 -11.50 -3.76
N TRP A 84 -2.94 -10.40 -4.23
CA TRP A 84 -2.67 -9.06 -3.72
C TRP A 84 -3.81 -8.58 -2.84
N MET A 85 -3.46 -7.92 -1.74
CA MET A 85 -4.41 -7.34 -0.80
C MET A 85 -4.07 -5.87 -0.54
N LEU A 86 -5.11 -5.05 -0.39
CA LEU A 86 -5.02 -3.74 0.25
C LEU A 86 -5.29 -3.93 1.74
N GLU A 87 -4.23 -3.80 2.54
CA GLU A 87 -4.26 -4.00 3.98
C GLU A 87 -4.78 -2.75 4.69
N GLU A 88 -4.20 -1.58 4.34
CA GLU A 88 -4.44 -0.30 5.02
C GLU A 88 -4.42 0.88 4.03
N ILE A 89 -5.17 1.93 4.35
CA ILE A 89 -5.16 3.23 3.66
C ILE A 89 -4.90 4.31 4.68
N CYS A 90 -4.13 5.33 4.31
CA CYS A 90 -4.02 6.58 5.03
C CYS A 90 -4.27 7.74 4.07
N GLU A 91 -5.32 8.51 4.34
CA GLU A 91 -5.67 9.69 3.56
C GLU A 91 -5.10 10.94 4.25
N ALA A 92 -4.43 11.81 3.49
CA ALA A 92 -4.09 13.14 3.98
C ALA A 92 -5.36 14.00 3.90
N THR A 93 -5.91 14.37 5.05
CA THR A 93 -7.03 15.33 5.13
C THR A 93 -6.54 16.77 5.13
#